data_AF-A0A495NYM8-F1
#
_entry.id   AF-A0A495NYM8-F1
#
_cell.length_a   1.000
_cell.length_b   1.000
_cell.length_c   1.000
_cell.angle_alpha   90.00
_cell.angle_beta   90.00
_cell.angle_gamma   90.00
#
_symmetry.space_group_name_H-M   'P 1'
#
loop_
_entity.id
_entity.type
_entity.pdbx_description
1 polymer ?
#
loop_
_entity_poly.entity_id
_entity_poly.type
_entity_poly.pdbx_seq_one_letter_code
_entity_poly.pdbx_strand_id
1 'polypeptide(L)'
;MKALLINLTLILFSQLINAQAEINGKIKSSITNEAPISYVYIVIKNINKPILERMTSTNKKGFFKIENLEIGKDYSLEISAPGYDKHIFEITPEKKITSITLTIDTKCDYSKEQAEIDWKNGEAKFLLVGSIAPIANTESDKKFEKEFNIKYFDFGCLPPTEECIKIYNQKLFELMDKKFGKIWRKNVRTDVEYL
;
A
#
# COMPACT_ATOMS: atom_id res chain seq x y z
N MET A 1 -42.14 -58.13 -35.14
CA MET A 1 -42.49 -57.56 -33.81
C MET A 1 -41.55 -58.17 -32.80
N LYS A 2 -40.71 -57.49 -32.02
CA LYS A 2 -40.53 -56.06 -31.71
C LYS A 2 -39.01 -55.84 -31.56
N ALA A 3 -38.50 -54.77 -32.15
CA ALA A 3 -37.16 -54.27 -31.86
C ALA A 3 -37.14 -53.70 -30.45
N LEU A 4 -36.19 -54.14 -29.62
CA LEU A 4 -35.94 -53.61 -28.29
C LEU A 4 -34.91 -52.48 -28.42
N LEU A 5 -35.37 -51.27 -28.74
CA LEU A 5 -34.56 -50.06 -28.68
C LEU A 5 -34.56 -49.57 -27.23
N ILE A 6 -33.47 -49.86 -26.52
CA ILE A 6 -33.17 -49.26 -25.23
C ILE A 6 -32.70 -47.83 -25.51
N ASN A 7 -33.59 -46.86 -25.29
CA ASN A 7 -33.23 -45.44 -25.34
C ASN A 7 -32.31 -45.13 -24.15
N LEU A 8 -31.02 -44.99 -24.46
CA LEU A 8 -30.01 -44.46 -23.57
C LEU A 8 -30.20 -42.94 -23.47
N THR A 9 -31.00 -42.46 -22.51
CA THR A 9 -31.05 -41.05 -22.16
C THR A 9 -29.75 -40.66 -21.46
N LEU A 10 -28.77 -40.23 -22.27
CA LEU A 10 -27.63 -39.45 -21.79
C LEU A 10 -28.19 -38.17 -21.15
N ILE A 11 -28.19 -38.11 -19.82
CA ILE A 11 -28.40 -36.87 -19.10
C ILE A 11 -27.16 -36.02 -19.37
N LEU A 12 -27.25 -35.15 -20.38
CA LEU A 12 -26.39 -34.00 -20.57
C LEU A 12 -26.55 -33.09 -19.35
N PHE A 13 -25.85 -33.40 -18.26
CA PHE A 13 -25.36 -32.36 -17.35
C PHE A 13 -24.36 -31.53 -18.15
N SER A 14 -24.89 -30.65 -19.00
CA SER A 14 -24.13 -29.58 -19.62
C SER A 14 -23.66 -28.66 -18.49
N GLN A 15 -22.46 -28.96 -18.03
CA GLN A 15 -21.45 -28.03 -17.54
C GLN A 15 -21.97 -26.62 -17.25
N LEU A 16 -22.49 -26.38 -16.04
CA LEU A 16 -22.32 -25.08 -15.39
C LEU A 16 -20.87 -24.98 -14.89
N ILE A 17 -19.90 -25.19 -15.78
CA ILE A 17 -18.55 -24.71 -15.55
C ILE A 17 -18.63 -23.25 -15.96
N ASN A 18 -19.01 -22.38 -15.01
CA ASN A 18 -18.89 -20.95 -15.22
C ASN A 18 -17.45 -20.70 -15.67
N ALA A 19 -17.29 -20.05 -16.81
CA ALA A 19 -15.96 -19.76 -17.33
C ALA A 19 -15.20 -18.95 -16.27
N GLN A 20 -14.10 -19.53 -15.78
CA GLN A 20 -13.31 -18.95 -14.71
C GLN A 20 -12.32 -17.95 -15.29
N ALA A 21 -12.23 -16.79 -14.66
CA ALA A 21 -11.31 -15.73 -14.95
C ALA A 21 -10.28 -15.56 -13.83
N GLU A 22 -9.15 -15.02 -14.25
CA GLU A 22 -8.02 -14.62 -13.45
C GLU A 22 -7.75 -13.13 -13.66
N ILE A 23 -7.45 -12.43 -12.57
CA ILE A 23 -6.94 -11.06 -12.61
C ILE A 23 -5.51 -11.06 -12.10
N ASN A 24 -4.61 -10.57 -12.95
CA ASN A 24 -3.23 -10.26 -12.61
C ASN A 24 -3.11 -8.75 -12.50
N GLY A 25 -3.02 -8.26 -11.27
CA GLY A 25 -3.03 -6.83 -11.00
C GLY A 25 -1.70 -6.31 -10.47
N LYS A 26 -1.51 -5.00 -10.60
CA LYS A 26 -0.45 -4.24 -9.92
C LYS A 26 -1.07 -3.04 -9.21
N ILE A 27 -0.69 -2.80 -7.97
CA ILE A 27 -1.02 -1.60 -7.22
C ILE A 27 0.18 -0.65 -7.24
N LYS A 28 -0.10 0.64 -7.44
CA LYS A 28 0.87 1.73 -7.37
C LYS A 28 0.43 2.80 -6.39
N SER A 29 1.38 3.42 -5.71
CA SER A 29 1.18 4.66 -4.97
C SER A 29 1.19 5.85 -5.92
N SER A 30 0.26 6.80 -5.76
CA SER A 30 0.31 8.08 -6.46
C SER A 30 1.51 8.94 -6.07
N ILE A 31 2.10 8.71 -4.88
CA ILE A 31 3.23 9.47 -4.34
C ILE A 31 4.52 9.14 -5.10
N THR A 32 4.77 7.85 -5.34
CA THR A 32 6.04 7.36 -5.91
C THR A 32 5.89 6.79 -7.31
N ASN A 33 4.66 6.53 -7.79
CA ASN A 33 4.35 5.75 -9.00
C ASN A 33 4.95 4.31 -8.97
N GLU A 34 5.40 3.87 -7.81
CA GLU A 34 5.92 2.53 -7.52
C GLU A 34 4.93 1.76 -6.64
N ALA A 35 5.26 0.51 -6.30
CA ALA A 35 4.46 -0.25 -5.35
C ALA A 35 4.44 0.47 -3.99
N PRO A 36 3.29 0.49 -3.29
CA PRO A 36 3.27 1.01 -1.93
C PRO A 36 4.28 0.28 -1.05
N ILE A 37 4.96 1.02 -0.16
CA ILE A 37 5.94 0.43 0.76
C ILE A 37 5.22 -0.45 1.78
N SER A 38 4.08 0.05 2.26
CA SER A 38 3.20 -0.65 3.20
C SER A 38 2.54 -1.88 2.57
N TYR A 39 2.23 -2.89 3.39
CA TYR A 39 1.44 -4.04 2.96
C TYR A 39 0.05 -3.61 2.48
N VAL A 40 -0.36 -4.11 1.32
CA VAL A 40 -1.67 -3.83 0.73
C VAL A 40 -2.54 -5.06 0.78
N TYR A 41 -3.70 -4.91 1.40
CA TYR A 41 -4.76 -5.92 1.45
C TYR A 41 -5.85 -5.58 0.44
N ILE A 42 -6.37 -6.63 -0.21
CA ILE A 42 -7.43 -6.51 -1.21
C ILE A 42 -8.55 -7.45 -0.79
N VAL A 43 -9.70 -6.87 -0.44
CA VAL A 43 -10.95 -7.62 -0.22
C VAL A 43 -11.75 -7.59 -1.51
N ILE A 44 -12.16 -8.77 -1.97
CA ILE A 44 -12.87 -8.99 -3.22
C ILE A 44 -14.29 -9.39 -2.87
N LYS A 45 -15.28 -8.64 -3.36
CA LYS A 45 -16.70 -8.92 -3.15
C LYS A 45 -17.41 -9.02 -4.49
N ASN A 46 -18.24 -10.04 -4.66
CA ASN A 46 -19.16 -10.10 -5.80
C ASN A 46 -20.33 -9.15 -5.51
N ILE A 47 -20.53 -8.15 -6.37
CA ILE A 47 -21.53 -7.09 -6.13
C ILE A 47 -22.96 -7.66 -6.12
N ASN A 48 -23.18 -8.77 -6.83
CA ASN A 48 -24.50 -9.36 -7.06
C ASN A 48 -24.79 -10.60 -6.19
N LYS A 49 -23.90 -11.00 -5.28
CA LYS A 49 -24.09 -12.17 -4.41
C LYS A 49 -23.86 -11.82 -2.93
N PRO A 50 -24.63 -12.40 -2.01
CA PRO A 50 -24.32 -12.30 -0.60
C PRO A 50 -23.11 -13.19 -0.25
N ILE A 51 -22.03 -12.57 0.22
CA ILE A 51 -21.10 -13.12 1.22
C ILE A 51 -20.08 -14.19 0.75
N LEU A 52 -19.50 -14.09 -0.46
CA LEU A 52 -18.16 -14.66 -0.64
C LEU A 52 -17.12 -13.56 -0.71
N GLU A 53 -16.71 -13.10 0.48
CA GLU A 53 -15.57 -12.21 0.63
C GLU A 53 -14.30 -13.05 0.49
N ARG A 54 -13.47 -12.70 -0.49
CA ARG A 54 -12.14 -13.28 -0.65
C ARG A 54 -11.13 -12.21 -0.34
N MET A 55 -10.00 -12.60 0.23
CA MET A 55 -8.90 -11.67 0.50
C MET A 55 -7.64 -12.14 -0.20
N THR A 56 -6.88 -11.19 -0.71
CA THR A 56 -5.50 -11.40 -1.18
C THR A 56 -4.65 -10.21 -0.75
N SER A 57 -3.35 -10.29 -1.00
CA SER A 57 -2.41 -9.20 -0.75
C SER A 57 -1.44 -9.06 -1.91
N THR A 58 -0.81 -7.89 -2.00
CA THR A 58 0.26 -7.69 -2.97
C THR A 58 1.57 -8.28 -2.47
N ASN A 59 2.43 -8.72 -3.39
CA ASN A 59 3.84 -8.91 -3.08
C ASN A 59 4.58 -7.55 -2.93
N LYS A 60 5.87 -7.59 -2.57
CA LYS A 60 6.72 -6.39 -2.40
C LYS A 60 6.85 -5.50 -3.65
N LYS A 61 6.51 -6.02 -4.83
CA LYS A 61 6.53 -5.28 -6.11
C LYS A 61 5.13 -4.77 -6.50
N GLY A 62 4.15 -4.88 -5.60
CA GLY A 62 2.78 -4.42 -5.79
C GLY A 62 1.91 -5.36 -6.63
N PHE A 63 2.40 -6.54 -7.03
CA PHE A 63 1.61 -7.46 -7.84
C PHE A 63 0.70 -8.33 -6.98
N PHE A 64 -0.52 -8.56 -7.47
CA PHE A 64 -1.50 -9.46 -6.87
C PHE A 64 -2.14 -10.35 -7.94
N LYS A 65 -2.70 -11.47 -7.47
CA LYS A 65 -3.41 -12.44 -8.31
C LYS A 65 -4.75 -12.78 -7.67
N ILE A 66 -5.81 -12.80 -8.48
CA ILE A 66 -7.14 -13.27 -8.09
C ILE A 66 -7.56 -14.32 -9.11
N GLU A 67 -7.83 -15.54 -8.67
CA GLU A 67 -8.24 -16.65 -9.53
C GLU A 67 -9.72 -17.00 -9.31
N ASN A 68 -10.31 -17.85 -10.14
CA ASN A 68 -11.67 -18.39 -9.94
C ASN A 68 -12.76 -17.31 -9.87
N LEU A 69 -12.63 -16.24 -10.65
CA LEU A 69 -13.71 -15.26 -10.85
C LEU A 69 -14.66 -15.75 -11.96
N GLU A 70 -15.92 -15.37 -11.92
CA GLU A 70 -16.87 -15.66 -12.99
C GLU A 70 -16.74 -14.58 -14.07
N ILE A 71 -16.57 -14.99 -15.34
CA ILE A 71 -16.56 -14.05 -16.47
C ILE A 71 -17.90 -13.30 -16.54
N GLY A 72 -17.83 -11.99 -16.79
CA GLY A 72 -18.99 -11.11 -16.95
C GLY A 72 -19.75 -10.81 -15.65
N LYS A 73 -19.16 -11.11 -14.49
CA LYS A 73 -19.69 -10.71 -13.18
C LYS A 73 -18.90 -9.53 -12.62
N ASP A 74 -19.62 -8.60 -11.99
CA ASP A 74 -19.02 -7.43 -11.37
C ASP A 74 -18.51 -7.75 -9.96
N TYR A 75 -17.31 -7.27 -9.69
CA TYR A 75 -16.66 -7.38 -8.39
C TYR A 75 -16.19 -6.02 -7.91
N SER A 76 -16.23 -5.81 -6.60
CA SER A 76 -15.55 -4.68 -5.95
C SER A 76 -14.25 -5.17 -5.31
N LEU A 77 -13.16 -4.47 -5.60
CA LEU A 77 -11.87 -4.60 -4.93
C LEU A 77 -11.74 -3.47 -3.91
N GLU A 78 -11.94 -3.80 -2.63
CA GLU A 78 -11.69 -2.88 -1.53
C GLU A 78 -10.22 -3.00 -1.11
N ILE A 79 -9.47 -1.93 -1.30
CA ILE A 79 -8.04 -1.87 -1.03
C ILE A 79 -7.80 -1.12 0.27
N SER A 80 -6.95 -1.69 1.12
CA SER A 80 -6.54 -1.11 2.39
C SER A 80 -5.04 -1.26 2.60
N ALA A 81 -4.39 -0.18 3.03
CA ALA A 81 -2.98 -0.14 3.36
C ALA A 81 -2.74 0.88 4.48
N PRO A 82 -1.80 0.64 5.41
CA PRO A 82 -1.44 1.60 6.46
C PRO A 82 -1.13 3.01 5.91
N GLY A 83 -1.79 4.02 6.48
CA GLY A 83 -1.64 5.43 6.08
C GLY A 83 -2.37 5.85 4.80
N TYR A 84 -2.97 4.89 4.08
CA TYR A 84 -3.79 5.18 2.91
C TYR A 84 -5.27 5.22 3.29
N ASP A 85 -6.03 6.08 2.61
CA ASP A 85 -7.48 6.00 2.62
C ASP A 85 -7.94 4.67 1.99
N LYS A 86 -9.16 4.24 2.31
CA LYS A 86 -9.74 3.04 1.70
C LYS A 86 -10.15 3.34 0.26
N HIS A 87 -9.68 2.55 -0.70
CA HIS A 87 -10.10 2.66 -2.10
C HIS A 87 -11.02 1.50 -2.49
N ILE A 88 -11.98 1.76 -3.38
CA ILE A 88 -12.87 0.74 -3.93
C ILE A 88 -12.81 0.85 -5.45
N PHE A 89 -12.51 -0.27 -6.11
CA PHE A 89 -12.47 -0.37 -7.57
C PHE A 89 -13.48 -1.41 -8.03
N GLU A 90 -14.32 -1.06 -8.99
CA GLU A 90 -15.21 -2.01 -9.65
C GLU A 90 -14.52 -2.61 -10.87
N ILE A 91 -14.66 -3.92 -11.04
CA ILE A 91 -14.03 -4.68 -12.11
C ILE A 91 -14.98 -5.77 -12.65
N THR A 92 -14.94 -5.97 -13.95
CA THR A 92 -15.71 -7.02 -14.64
C THR A 92 -14.74 -7.84 -15.49
N PRO A 93 -14.41 -9.08 -15.11
CA PRO A 93 -13.54 -9.92 -15.92
C PRO A 93 -14.25 -10.32 -17.21
N GLU A 94 -13.88 -9.73 -18.34
CA GLU A 94 -14.49 -10.04 -19.64
C GLU A 94 -13.86 -11.26 -20.34
N LYS A 95 -12.68 -11.68 -19.87
CA LYS A 95 -11.88 -12.77 -20.46
C LYS A 95 -11.20 -13.59 -19.38
N LYS A 96 -10.68 -14.77 -19.77
CA LYS A 96 -10.01 -15.72 -18.87
C LYS A 96 -8.85 -15.11 -18.09
N ILE A 97 -8.07 -14.20 -18.68
CA ILE A 97 -6.98 -13.52 -17.99
C ILE A 97 -7.09 -12.02 -18.26
N THR A 98 -7.25 -11.24 -17.21
CA THR A 98 -7.32 -9.78 -17.25
C THR A 98 -6.13 -9.18 -16.50
N SER A 99 -5.49 -8.17 -17.08
CA SER A 99 -4.38 -7.46 -16.44
C SER A 99 -4.79 -6.03 -16.13
N ILE A 100 -4.58 -5.59 -14.89
CA ILE A 100 -4.96 -4.26 -14.42
C ILE A 100 -3.83 -3.60 -13.65
N THR A 101 -3.79 -2.27 -13.70
CA THR A 101 -2.97 -1.45 -12.79
C THR A 101 -3.89 -0.50 -12.07
N LEU A 102 -3.86 -0.54 -10.75
CA LEU A 102 -4.63 0.32 -9.86
C LEU A 102 -3.68 1.30 -9.19
N THR A 103 -4.12 2.55 -9.06
CA THR A 103 -3.36 3.58 -8.33
C THR A 103 -4.15 3.95 -7.10
N ILE A 104 -3.51 3.86 -5.94
CA ILE A 104 -4.06 4.34 -4.67
C ILE A 104 -3.35 5.63 -4.27
N ASP A 105 -4.08 6.51 -3.62
CA ASP A 105 -3.60 7.81 -3.18
C ASP A 105 -3.88 8.05 -1.70
N THR A 106 -3.22 9.06 -1.15
CA THR A 106 -3.46 9.55 0.20
C THR A 106 -3.05 11.02 0.24
N LYS A 107 -3.49 11.74 1.27
CA LYS A 107 -3.00 13.08 1.55
C LYS A 107 -1.60 12.99 2.18
N CYS A 108 -0.62 13.51 1.46
CA CYS A 108 0.76 13.57 1.93
C CYS A 108 1.13 14.98 2.38
N ASP A 109 0.94 15.29 3.66
CA ASP A 109 1.32 16.59 4.22
C ASP A 109 2.84 16.74 4.40
N TYR A 110 3.59 15.64 4.28
CA TYR A 110 5.06 15.59 4.39
C TYR A 110 5.68 15.27 3.03
N SER A 111 5.75 16.29 2.16
CA SER A 111 6.39 16.19 0.84
C SER A 111 7.85 16.64 0.87
N LYS A 112 8.57 16.48 -0.26
CA LYS A 112 9.94 17.03 -0.41
C LYS A 112 9.94 18.55 -0.32
N GLU A 113 8.94 19.19 -0.91
CA GLU A 113 8.76 20.64 -0.90
C GLU A 113 8.48 21.12 0.53
N GLN A 114 7.65 20.40 1.28
CA GLN A 114 7.41 20.72 2.68
C GLN A 114 8.69 20.60 3.52
N ALA A 115 9.52 19.57 3.29
CA ALA A 115 10.80 19.44 3.98
C ALA A 115 11.74 20.63 3.71
N GLU A 116 11.75 21.17 2.48
CA GLU A 116 12.52 22.38 2.17
C GLU A 116 11.98 23.63 2.85
N ILE A 117 10.65 23.78 2.96
CA ILE A 117 10.00 24.89 3.65
C ILE A 117 10.33 24.83 5.14
N ASP A 118 10.08 23.68 5.78
CA ASP A 118 10.34 23.47 7.21
C ASP A 118 11.83 23.69 7.53
N TRP A 119 12.74 23.24 6.65
CA TRP A 119 14.18 23.50 6.79
C TRP A 119 14.52 24.99 6.74
N LYS A 120 13.97 25.74 5.77
CA LYS A 120 14.21 27.19 5.63
C LYS A 120 13.66 27.97 6.81
N ASN A 121 12.54 27.53 7.38
CA ASN A 121 11.87 28.18 8.50
C ASN A 121 12.46 27.77 9.87
N GLY A 122 13.36 26.78 9.92
CA GLY A 122 13.91 26.26 11.17
C GLY A 122 12.92 25.38 11.95
N GLU A 123 11.93 24.81 11.26
CA GLU A 123 10.85 23.97 11.80
C GLU A 123 11.00 22.49 11.40
N ALA A 124 12.11 22.13 10.75
CA ALA A 124 12.42 20.77 10.32
C ALA A 124 12.37 19.77 11.48
N LYS A 125 11.89 18.57 11.17
CA LYS A 125 11.70 17.48 12.12
C LYS A 125 11.89 16.12 11.46
N PHE A 126 12.66 15.21 12.05
CA PHE A 126 12.64 13.83 11.62
C PHE A 126 11.34 13.15 12.06
N LEU A 127 10.67 12.56 11.08
CA LEU A 127 9.40 11.87 11.25
C LEU A 127 9.68 10.42 11.68
N LEU A 128 9.14 10.01 12.81
CA LEU A 128 9.37 8.69 13.42
C LEU A 128 8.07 7.89 13.48
N VAL A 129 8.20 6.57 13.34
CA VAL A 129 7.10 5.61 13.55
C VAL A 129 7.30 4.92 14.88
N GLY A 130 6.68 5.43 15.95
CA GLY A 130 6.90 4.90 17.30
C GLY A 130 6.23 3.56 17.57
N SER A 131 4.98 3.36 17.15
CA SER A 131 4.06 2.29 17.60
C SER A 131 3.31 2.63 18.91
N ILE A 132 2.88 1.63 19.70
CA ILE A 132 1.97 1.79 20.86
C ILE A 132 2.61 2.58 22.01
N ALA A 133 3.95 2.54 22.14
CA ALA A 133 4.70 3.23 23.19
C ALA A 133 5.78 4.11 22.55
N PRO A 134 5.51 5.41 22.31
CA PRO A 134 6.50 6.34 21.79
C PRO A 134 7.76 6.38 22.66
N ILE A 135 8.92 6.51 22.02
CA ILE A 135 10.21 6.59 22.72
C ILE A 135 10.50 8.06 23.02
N ALA A 136 10.52 8.38 24.32
CA ALA A 136 10.84 9.72 24.78
C ALA A 136 12.28 10.11 24.42
N ASN A 137 12.49 11.38 24.02
CA ASN A 137 13.81 11.92 23.75
C ASN A 137 14.70 11.85 25.00
N THR A 138 15.86 11.22 24.84
CA THR A 138 16.97 11.23 25.79
C THR A 138 17.66 12.60 25.83
N GLU A 139 18.58 12.81 26.77
CA GLU A 139 19.39 14.03 26.80
C GLU A 139 20.32 14.16 25.58
N SER A 140 20.81 13.05 25.03
CA SER A 140 21.56 13.06 23.77
C SER A 140 20.68 13.50 22.60
N ASP A 141 19.42 13.09 22.57
CA ASP A 141 18.48 13.48 21.53
C ASP A 141 18.21 14.98 21.59
N LYS A 142 17.92 15.52 22.78
CA LYS A 142 17.74 16.97 22.98
C LYS A 142 18.98 17.77 22.58
N LYS A 143 20.18 17.25 22.86
CA LYS A 143 21.43 17.87 22.43
C LYS A 143 21.54 17.87 20.91
N PHE A 144 21.24 16.75 20.25
CA PHE A 144 21.20 16.65 18.80
C PHE A 144 20.21 17.66 18.19
N GLU A 145 18.99 17.73 18.75
CA GLU A 145 17.95 18.65 18.27
C GLU A 145 18.43 20.11 18.32
N LYS A 146 19.10 20.49 19.41
CA LYS A 146 19.67 21.83 19.59
C LYS A 146 20.86 22.09 18.67
N GLU A 147 21.76 21.12 18.50
CA GLU A 147 22.98 21.25 17.70
C GLU A 147 22.66 21.46 16.21
N PHE A 148 21.68 20.72 15.68
CA PHE A 148 21.33 20.74 14.27
C PHE A 148 20.07 21.56 13.94
N ASN A 149 19.37 22.08 14.96
CA ASN A 149 18.09 22.77 14.84
C ASN A 149 17.06 21.94 14.04
N ILE A 150 16.88 20.69 14.47
CA ILE A 150 15.92 19.73 13.90
C ILE A 150 15.25 19.00 15.05
N LYS A 151 13.94 18.80 15.02
CA LYS A 151 13.23 18.08 16.08
C LYS A 151 13.01 16.60 15.73
N TYR A 152 12.64 15.78 16.70
CA TYR A 152 12.02 14.49 16.46
C TYR A 152 10.51 14.61 16.62
N PHE A 153 9.76 14.00 15.70
CA PHE A 153 8.30 13.94 15.78
C PHE A 153 7.84 12.50 15.61
N ASP A 154 7.37 11.91 16.71
CA ASP A 154 6.87 10.55 16.77
C ASP A 154 5.34 10.55 16.63
N PHE A 155 4.83 9.87 15.59
CA PHE A 155 3.40 9.74 15.31
C PHE A 155 2.70 8.63 16.12
N GLY A 156 3.46 7.86 16.92
CA GLY A 156 2.96 6.68 17.60
C GLY A 156 2.40 5.65 16.62
N CYS A 157 1.15 5.23 16.82
CA CYS A 157 0.48 4.22 15.99
C CYS A 157 -0.31 4.78 14.80
N LEU A 158 -0.32 6.11 14.61
CA LEU A 158 -1.04 6.77 13.51
C LEU A 158 -0.09 7.62 12.63
N PRO A 159 0.97 7.02 12.05
CA PRO A 159 1.84 7.72 11.13
C PRO A 159 1.13 8.04 9.80
N PRO A 160 1.62 9.05 9.06
CA PRO A 160 1.33 9.14 7.62
C PRO A 160 1.93 7.93 6.89
N THR A 161 1.71 7.81 5.58
CA THR A 161 2.29 6.70 4.82
C THR A 161 3.81 6.68 4.92
N GLU A 162 4.38 5.47 4.87
CA GLU A 162 5.83 5.28 4.86
C GLU A 162 6.51 6.04 3.72
N GLU A 163 5.84 6.17 2.57
CA GLU A 163 6.31 6.97 1.44
C GLU A 163 6.45 8.46 1.81
N CYS A 164 5.48 9.04 2.50
CA CYS A 164 5.55 10.43 2.97
C CYS A 164 6.71 10.63 3.94
N ILE A 165 6.85 9.73 4.92
CA ILE A 165 7.94 9.77 5.90
C ILE A 165 9.28 9.70 5.17
N LYS A 166 9.42 8.74 4.26
CA LYS A 166 10.64 8.51 3.49
C LYS A 166 11.02 9.73 2.66
N ILE A 167 10.13 10.25 1.81
CA ILE A 167 10.49 11.35 0.92
C ILE A 167 10.85 12.62 1.69
N TYR A 168 10.17 12.88 2.80
CA TYR A 168 10.42 14.03 3.65
C TYR A 168 11.75 13.88 4.41
N ASN A 169 11.96 12.77 5.11
CA ASN A 169 13.19 12.52 5.89
C ASN A 169 14.41 12.48 4.97
N GLN A 170 14.34 11.79 3.81
CA GLN A 170 15.44 11.74 2.86
C GLN A 170 15.83 13.13 2.35
N LYS A 171 14.83 13.99 2.12
CA LYS A 171 15.11 15.38 1.74
C LYS A 171 15.82 16.15 2.85
N LEU A 172 15.45 15.95 4.11
CA LEU A 172 16.18 16.52 5.24
C LEU A 172 17.60 15.96 5.36
N PHE A 173 17.82 14.66 5.11
CA PHE A 173 19.16 14.07 5.11
C PHE A 173 20.06 14.72 4.07
N GLU A 174 19.56 14.96 2.85
CA GLU A 174 20.29 15.69 1.81
C GLU A 174 20.68 17.10 2.26
N LEU A 175 19.74 17.82 2.89
CA LEU A 175 19.97 19.19 3.39
C LEU A 175 20.96 19.23 4.55
N MET A 176 20.87 18.26 5.46
CA MET A 176 21.80 18.11 6.58
C MET A 176 23.20 17.71 6.12
N ASP A 177 23.31 16.73 5.21
CA ASP A 177 24.60 16.33 4.62
C ASP A 177 25.25 17.52 3.88
N LYS A 178 24.46 18.33 3.17
CA LYS A 178 24.95 19.53 2.50
C LYS A 178 25.46 20.60 3.47
N LYS A 179 24.79 20.80 4.62
CA LYS A 179 25.14 21.86 5.59
C LYS A 179 26.21 21.45 6.58
N PHE A 180 26.17 20.21 7.06
CA PHE A 180 26.95 19.72 8.19
C PHE A 180 27.89 18.55 7.83
N GLY A 181 27.88 18.09 6.57
CA GLY A 181 28.53 16.84 6.19
C GLY A 181 27.84 15.64 6.84
N LYS A 182 28.54 14.50 6.91
CA LYS A 182 27.96 13.24 7.43
C LYS A 182 28.15 13.02 8.94
N ILE A 183 28.63 14.02 9.68
CA ILE A 183 28.97 13.85 11.11
C ILE A 183 27.74 13.60 11.97
N TRP A 184 26.62 14.26 11.66
CA TRP A 184 25.36 14.16 12.39
C TRP A 184 24.78 12.74 12.36
N ARG A 185 25.03 11.97 11.29
CA ARG A 185 24.54 10.59 11.12
C ARG A 185 25.01 9.62 12.22
N LYS A 186 26.08 9.95 12.94
CA LYS A 186 26.58 9.13 14.06
C LYS A 186 25.81 9.37 15.37
N ASN A 187 25.13 10.51 15.47
CA ASN A 187 24.50 10.99 16.69
C ASN A 187 22.96 11.05 16.57
N VAL A 188 22.42 10.82 15.37
CA VAL A 188 20.97 10.75 15.15
C VAL A 188 20.40 9.50 15.82
N ARG A 189 19.15 9.58 16.28
CA ARG A 189 18.42 8.42 16.79
C ARG A 189 18.40 7.28 15.78
N THR A 190 18.51 6.05 16.26
CA THR A 190 18.57 4.84 15.42
C THR A 190 17.25 4.46 14.77
N ASP A 191 16.13 5.00 15.26
CA ASP A 191 14.78 4.80 14.71
C ASP A 191 14.38 5.87 13.68
N VAL A 192 15.34 6.73 13.27
CA VAL A 192 15.21 7.54 12.07
C VAL A 192 15.44 6.65 10.85
N GLU A 193 14.35 6.27 10.19
CA GLU A 193 14.37 5.35 9.05
C GLU A 193 14.78 6.02 7.73
N TYR A 194 15.21 5.17 6.78
CA TYR A 194 15.56 5.50 5.38
C TYR A 194 16.83 6.34 5.17
N LEU A 195 17.74 6.35 6.17
CA LEU A 195 19.01 7.08 6.17
C LEU A 195 20.09 6.51 5.24
#